data_AF-A0A2W7RWQ9-F1
#
_entry.id   AF-A0A2W7RWQ9-F1
#
_cell.length_a   1.000
_cell.length_b   1.000
_cell.length_c   1.000
_cell.angle_alpha   90.00
_cell.angle_beta   90.00
_cell.angle_gamma   90.00
#
_symmetry.space_group_name_H-M   'P 1'
#
loop_
_entity.id
_entity.type
_entity.pdbx_description
1 polymer ?
#
loop_
_entity_poly.entity_id
_entity_poly.type
_entity_poly.pdbx_seq_one_letter_code
_entity_poly.pdbx_strand_id
1 'polypeptide(L)'
;MKYILLLLLCINTLPLLAQNDFVLLKKNGYTIDRFFNGKPITVYTKDKNTYSGFVFFCRDDSIIIHLGYMGLKPTAFGSTIDSIFMGFVTIAVKDIAIIPAKRMTGADVGNLIFKAAVIIGGIAIVNQFNLTVPAIYLAQFGSAVALNFITNYLQPFKNKQPPGYKIGKKFTLEYIHLPPAK
;
A
#
# COMPACT_ATOMS: atom_id res chain seq x y z
N MET A 1 -35.52 -9.69 31.77
CA MET A 1 -34.52 -8.73 31.22
C MET A 1 -33.16 -8.75 31.93
N LYS A 2 -33.09 -8.96 33.25
CA LYS A 2 -31.83 -8.99 34.02
C LYS A 2 -30.79 -10.02 33.53
N TYR A 3 -31.24 -11.21 33.13
CA TYR A 3 -30.37 -12.30 32.66
C TYR A 3 -29.83 -12.11 31.22
N ILE A 4 -30.53 -11.32 30.40
CA ILE A 4 -30.10 -11.02 29.03
C ILE A 4 -28.88 -10.08 29.05
N LEU A 5 -28.87 -9.12 29.97
CA LEU A 5 -27.73 -8.21 30.15
C LEU A 5 -26.47 -8.96 30.64
N LEU A 6 -26.66 -9.95 31.51
CA LEU A 6 -25.57 -10.82 32.01
C LEU A 6 -24.99 -11.69 30.87
N LEU A 7 -25.86 -12.25 30.02
CA LEU A 7 -25.45 -13.03 28.84
C LEU A 7 -24.63 -12.16 27.85
N LEU A 8 -25.09 -10.92 27.58
CA LEU A 8 -24.38 -9.95 26.74
C LEU A 8 -23.02 -9.53 27.32
N LEU A 9 -22.89 -9.45 28.65
CA LEU A 9 -21.61 -9.18 29.30
C LEU A 9 -20.63 -10.36 29.16
N CYS A 10 -21.10 -11.60 29.27
CA CYS A 10 -20.25 -12.80 29.13
C CYS A 10 -19.78 -13.02 27.68
N ILE A 11 -20.55 -12.60 26.67
CA ILE A 11 -20.14 -12.70 25.25
C ILE A 11 -18.97 -11.75 24.93
N ASN A 12 -18.84 -10.63 25.66
CA ASN A 12 -17.73 -9.68 25.51
C ASN A 12 -16.42 -10.11 26.20
N THR A 13 -16.45 -11.17 27.03
CA THR A 13 -15.25 -11.70 27.69
C THR A 13 -14.64 -12.89 26.98
N LEU A 14 -15.21 -13.36 25.86
CA LEU A 14 -14.53 -14.34 25.02
C LEU A 14 -13.36 -13.63 24.34
N PRO A 15 -12.10 -13.93 24.70
CA PRO A 15 -10.99 -13.44 23.89
C PRO A 15 -11.20 -14.05 22.51
N LEU A 16 -11.38 -13.20 21.51
CA LEU A 16 -11.31 -13.58 20.10
C LEU A 16 -9.87 -14.06 19.87
N LEU A 17 -9.57 -15.32 20.16
CA LEU A 17 -8.27 -15.93 19.92
C LEU A 17 -8.15 -16.23 18.42
N ALA A 18 -8.13 -15.18 17.61
CA ALA A 18 -7.57 -15.24 16.27
C ALA A 18 -6.03 -15.21 16.40
N GLN A 19 -5.46 -16.25 17.02
CA GLN A 19 -4.03 -16.51 16.99
C GLN A 19 -3.72 -17.05 15.59
N ASN A 20 -3.47 -16.13 14.67
CA ASN A 20 -3.05 -16.45 13.31
C ASN A 20 -1.54 -16.53 13.24
N ASP A 21 -1.05 -17.42 12.38
CA ASP A 21 0.36 -17.48 12.01
C ASP A 21 0.85 -16.13 11.49
N PHE A 22 2.11 -15.80 11.81
CA PHE A 22 2.69 -14.50 11.43
C PHE A 22 4.16 -14.60 11.06
N VAL A 23 4.61 -13.66 10.23
CA VAL A 23 6.00 -13.54 9.82
C VAL A 23 6.63 -12.30 10.44
N LEU A 24 7.77 -12.50 11.09
CA LEU A 24 8.60 -11.44 11.64
C LEU A 24 9.69 -11.07 10.65
N LEU A 25 9.78 -9.80 10.29
CA LEU A 25 10.98 -9.25 9.67
C LEU A 25 11.94 -8.84 10.78
N LYS A 26 13.06 -9.55 10.88
CA LYS A 26 14.11 -9.28 11.87
C LYS A 26 15.33 -8.61 11.23
N LYS A 27 16.06 -7.83 12.02
CA LYS A 27 17.41 -7.31 11.71
C LYS A 27 18.35 -7.64 12.84
N ASN A 28 19.37 -8.44 12.58
CA ASN A 28 20.32 -8.92 13.60
C ASN A 28 19.59 -9.42 14.88
N GLY A 29 18.51 -10.19 14.71
CA GLY A 29 17.70 -10.73 15.82
C GLY A 29 16.58 -9.82 16.33
N TYR A 30 16.60 -8.51 16.03
CA TYR A 30 15.56 -7.58 16.46
C TYR A 30 14.39 -7.50 15.48
N THR A 31 13.16 -7.64 15.95
CA THR A 31 11.96 -7.49 15.11
C THR A 31 11.79 -6.03 14.66
N ILE A 32 11.73 -5.82 13.35
CA ILE A 32 11.41 -4.54 12.72
C ILE A 32 9.93 -4.44 12.40
N ASP A 33 9.36 -5.48 11.80
CA ASP A 33 7.96 -5.49 11.38
C ASP A 33 7.36 -6.89 11.50
N ARG A 34 6.03 -6.94 11.57
CA ARG A 34 5.23 -8.15 11.73
C ARG A 34 4.15 -8.21 10.66
N PHE A 35 4.07 -9.30 9.94
CA PHE A 35 3.07 -9.54 8.90
C PHE A 35 2.09 -10.60 9.39
N PHE A 36 0.85 -10.18 9.63
CA PHE A 36 -0.28 -11.04 10.02
C PHE A 36 -1.25 -11.20 8.86
N ASN A 37 -2.13 -12.21 8.92
CA ASN A 37 -3.18 -12.43 7.92
C ASN A 37 -4.02 -11.15 7.69
N GLY A 38 -4.23 -10.79 6.43
CA GLY A 38 -4.92 -9.59 6.00
C GLY A 38 -4.05 -8.33 5.93
N LYS A 39 -2.80 -8.35 6.40
CA LYS A 39 -1.90 -7.18 6.27
C LYS A 39 -1.42 -7.05 4.82
N PRO A 40 -1.44 -5.85 4.22
CA PRO A 40 -0.86 -5.64 2.90
C PRO A 40 0.66 -5.81 2.96
N ILE A 41 1.21 -6.50 1.97
CA ILE A 41 2.64 -6.73 1.79
C ILE A 41 3.01 -6.53 0.32
N THR A 42 4.21 -6.01 0.10
CA THR A 42 4.87 -6.01 -1.19
C THR A 42 6.20 -6.70 -1.04
N VAL A 43 6.55 -7.59 -1.97
CA VAL A 43 7.79 -8.36 -1.94
C VAL A 43 8.44 -8.37 -3.31
N TYR A 44 9.77 -8.31 -3.32
CA TYR A 44 10.58 -8.49 -4.52
C TYR A 44 11.31 -9.82 -4.41
N THR A 45 11.14 -10.69 -5.39
CA THR A 45 11.83 -11.99 -5.42
C THR A 45 13.25 -11.84 -5.97
N LYS A 46 14.08 -12.89 -5.78
CA LYS A 46 15.43 -12.96 -6.38
C LYS A 46 15.41 -12.82 -7.91
N ASP A 47 14.34 -13.27 -8.55
CA ASP A 47 14.12 -13.19 -10.00
C ASP A 47 13.64 -11.80 -10.48
N LYS A 48 13.65 -10.79 -9.60
CA LYS A 48 13.20 -9.41 -9.87
C LYS A 48 11.70 -9.27 -10.14
N ASN A 49 10.90 -10.30 -9.85
CA ASN A 49 9.44 -10.19 -9.86
C ASN A 49 8.96 -9.42 -8.65
N THR A 50 7.86 -8.68 -8.81
CA THR A 50 7.22 -7.91 -7.74
C THR A 50 5.82 -8.44 -7.51
N TYR A 51 5.51 -8.77 -6.25
CA TYR A 51 4.18 -9.19 -5.85
C TYR A 51 3.67 -8.27 -4.75
N SER A 52 2.44 -7.79 -4.91
CA SER A 52 1.80 -6.91 -3.95
C SER A 52 0.36 -7.36 -3.71
N GLY A 53 -0.01 -7.54 -2.45
CA GLY A 53 -1.32 -8.03 -2.08
C GLY A 53 -1.47 -8.17 -0.57
N PHE A 54 -2.40 -9.00 -0.13
CA PHE A 54 -2.65 -9.25 1.28
C PHE A 54 -2.04 -10.59 1.70
N VAL A 55 -1.34 -10.61 2.84
CA VAL A 55 -0.86 -11.87 3.42
C VAL A 55 -2.06 -12.72 3.80
N PHE A 56 -2.11 -13.96 3.32
CA PHE A 56 -3.17 -14.89 3.69
C PHE A 56 -2.70 -15.78 4.83
N PHE A 57 -1.67 -16.57 4.59
CA PHE A 57 -0.95 -17.31 5.61
C PHE A 57 0.51 -17.44 5.20
N CYS A 58 1.35 -17.89 6.12
CA CYS A 58 2.74 -18.21 5.82
C CYS A 58 2.94 -19.68 6.20
N ARG A 59 3.72 -20.42 5.41
CA ARG A 59 3.94 -21.86 5.64
C ARG A 59 5.15 -22.30 4.83
N ASP A 60 5.95 -23.22 5.37
CA ASP A 60 7.04 -23.90 4.65
C ASP A 60 7.93 -22.92 3.87
N ASP A 61 8.50 -21.94 4.58
CA ASP A 61 9.35 -20.85 4.07
C ASP A 61 8.73 -19.97 2.97
N SER A 62 7.41 -20.04 2.80
CA SER A 62 6.66 -19.33 1.77
C SER A 62 5.67 -18.35 2.41
N ILE A 63 5.57 -17.15 1.85
CA ILE A 63 4.50 -16.21 2.18
C ILE A 63 3.43 -16.36 1.11
N ILE A 64 2.21 -16.73 1.51
CA ILE A 64 1.07 -16.82 0.61
C ILE A 64 0.39 -15.46 0.55
N ILE A 65 0.29 -14.90 -0.66
CA ILE A 65 -0.25 -13.58 -0.92
C ILE A 65 -1.51 -13.72 -1.78
N HIS A 66 -2.60 -13.09 -1.35
CA HIS A 66 -3.76 -12.83 -2.20
C HIS A 66 -3.55 -11.53 -2.97
N LEU A 67 -3.43 -11.63 -4.29
CA LEU A 67 -3.52 -10.49 -5.19
C LEU A 67 -5.00 -10.23 -5.47
N GLY A 68 -5.53 -9.12 -4.97
CA GLY A 68 -6.85 -8.65 -5.38
C GLY A 68 -6.79 -8.18 -6.83
N TYR A 69 -7.68 -8.67 -7.67
CA TYR A 69 -7.96 -8.08 -8.96
C TYR A 69 -9.41 -7.60 -9.00
N MET A 70 -9.62 -6.48 -9.65
CA MET A 70 -10.92 -5.87 -9.87
C MET A 70 -11.02 -5.54 -11.35
N GLY A 71 -12.07 -6.05 -11.99
CA GLY A 71 -12.40 -5.68 -13.35
C GLY A 71 -12.69 -4.18 -13.46
N LEU A 72 -12.44 -3.61 -14.64
CA LEU A 72 -12.92 -2.27 -14.98
C LEU A 72 -14.08 -2.43 -15.95
N LYS A 73 -15.21 -1.81 -15.62
CA LYS A 73 -16.38 -1.74 -16.50
C LYS A 73 -16.39 -0.40 -17.25
N PRO A 74 -16.51 -0.41 -18.59
CA PRO A 74 -16.66 0.83 -19.35
C PRO A 74 -18.00 1.53 -19.04
N THR A 75 -17.95 2.86 -18.99
CA THR A 75 -19.08 3.76 -18.75
C THR A 75 -19.01 4.94 -19.72
N ALA A 76 -20.10 5.70 -19.86
CA ALA A 76 -20.13 6.88 -20.73
C ALA A 76 -19.09 7.97 -20.35
N PHE A 77 -18.56 7.94 -19.12
CA PHE A 77 -17.57 8.89 -18.62
C PHE A 77 -16.19 8.26 -18.37
N GLY A 78 -15.89 7.11 -18.98
CA GLY A 78 -14.61 6.41 -18.82
C GLY A 78 -14.79 4.99 -18.29
N SER A 79 -14.06 4.62 -17.24
CA SER A 79 -14.17 3.30 -16.60
C SER A 79 -14.50 3.43 -15.12
N THR A 80 -15.37 2.56 -14.63
CA THR A 80 -15.65 2.40 -13.20
C THR A 80 -15.22 1.00 -12.73
N ILE A 81 -15.03 0.84 -11.43
CA ILE A 81 -14.70 -0.45 -10.83
C ILE A 81 -15.88 -1.39 -11.01
N ASP A 82 -15.63 -2.56 -11.60
CA ASP A 82 -16.61 -3.64 -11.65
C ASP A 82 -16.60 -4.39 -10.32
N SER A 83 -17.59 -4.11 -9.47
CA SER A 83 -17.75 -4.80 -8.18
C SER A 83 -18.27 -6.24 -8.31
N ILE A 84 -18.71 -6.66 -9.50
CA ILE A 84 -19.22 -8.01 -9.74
C ILE A 84 -18.05 -8.96 -10.05
N PHE A 85 -17.05 -8.49 -10.79
CA PHE A 85 -15.83 -9.24 -11.12
C PHE A 85 -14.67 -8.86 -10.19
N MET A 86 -14.85 -9.11 -8.89
CA MET A 86 -13.79 -9.02 -7.89
C MET A 86 -13.33 -10.42 -7.50
N GLY A 87 -12.03 -10.67 -7.56
CA GLY A 87 -11.46 -11.95 -7.19
C GLY A 87 -10.08 -11.83 -6.60
N PHE A 88 -9.60 -12.95 -6.04
CA PHE A 88 -8.25 -13.05 -5.51
C PHE A 88 -7.49 -14.14 -6.25
N VAL A 89 -6.30 -13.82 -6.72
CA VAL A 89 -5.33 -14.84 -7.15
C VAL A 89 -4.41 -15.11 -5.97
N THR A 90 -4.33 -16.38 -5.57
CA THR A 90 -3.44 -16.83 -4.50
C THR A 90 -2.11 -17.21 -5.11
N ILE A 91 -1.03 -16.62 -4.61
CA ILE A 91 0.34 -16.98 -5.01
C ILE A 91 1.17 -17.38 -3.80
N ALA A 92 1.97 -18.42 -3.96
CA ALA A 92 3.01 -18.78 -3.00
C ALA A 92 4.31 -18.09 -3.42
N VAL A 93 4.76 -17.10 -2.64
CA VAL A 93 6.03 -16.44 -2.91
C VAL A 93 7.12 -17.11 -2.11
N LYS A 94 8.05 -17.74 -2.84
CA LYS A 94 9.34 -18.23 -2.33
C LYS A 94 10.43 -17.24 -2.73
N ASP A 95 11.59 -17.34 -2.08
CA ASP A 95 12.80 -16.59 -2.45
C ASP A 95 12.65 -15.07 -2.45
N ILE A 96 12.10 -14.54 -1.36
CA ILE A 96 12.00 -13.09 -1.14
C ILE A 96 13.40 -12.50 -1.00
N ALA A 97 13.76 -11.59 -1.89
CA ALA A 97 15.04 -10.87 -1.86
C ALA A 97 14.92 -9.55 -1.09
N ILE A 98 13.83 -8.81 -1.29
CA ILE A 98 13.67 -7.48 -0.68
C ILE A 98 12.22 -7.28 -0.23
N ILE A 99 12.05 -6.79 1.00
CA ILE A 99 10.80 -6.16 1.44
C ILE A 99 11.00 -4.64 1.42
N PRO A 100 10.22 -3.86 0.64
CA PRO A 100 10.38 -2.42 0.57
C PRO A 100 10.16 -1.79 1.95
N ALA A 101 11.05 -0.88 2.33
CA ALA A 101 10.89 -0.15 3.58
C ALA A 101 9.82 0.92 3.40
N LYS A 102 8.95 1.08 4.41
CA LYS A 102 7.99 2.20 4.47
C LYS A 102 8.73 3.50 4.84
N ARG A 103 9.56 4.01 3.93
CA ARG A 103 10.36 5.22 4.13
C ARG A 103 10.27 6.09 2.89
N MET A 104 9.94 7.37 3.07
CA MET A 104 10.11 8.36 2.02
C MET A 104 11.60 8.47 1.70
N THR A 105 11.95 8.34 0.43
CA THR A 105 13.32 8.53 -0.05
C THR A 105 13.60 10.02 -0.28
N GLY A 106 14.87 10.40 -0.40
CA GLY A 106 15.24 11.76 -0.82
C GLY A 106 14.68 12.14 -2.20
N ALA A 107 14.45 11.15 -3.08
CA ALA A 107 13.79 11.36 -4.37
C ALA A 107 12.28 11.58 -4.21
N ASP A 108 11.62 10.90 -3.26
CA ASP A 108 10.21 11.16 -2.93
C ASP A 108 10.02 12.57 -2.41
N VAL A 109 10.91 13.01 -1.51
CA VAL A 109 10.92 14.38 -0.99
C VAL A 109 11.22 15.39 -2.11
N GLY A 110 12.21 15.11 -2.96
CA GLY A 110 12.54 15.97 -4.10
C GLY A 110 11.40 16.12 -5.10
N ASN A 111 10.72 15.02 -5.44
CA ASN A 111 9.54 15.05 -6.31
C ASN A 111 8.36 15.78 -5.66
N LEU A 112 8.18 15.65 -4.34
CA LEU A 112 7.15 16.39 -3.60
C LEU A 112 7.41 17.90 -3.65
N ILE A 113 8.65 18.33 -3.40
CA ILE A 113 9.06 19.74 -3.47
C ILE A 113 8.90 20.27 -4.89
N PHE A 114 9.35 19.51 -5.90
CA PHE A 114 9.18 19.87 -7.31
C PHE A 114 7.69 20.04 -7.67
N LYS A 115 6.85 19.08 -7.27
CA LYS A 115 5.39 19.13 -7.50
C LYS A 115 4.78 20.36 -6.84
N ALA A 116 5.14 20.65 -5.59
CA ALA A 116 4.67 21.85 -4.90
C ALA A 116 5.11 23.14 -5.61
N ALA A 117 6.38 23.24 -6.03
CA ALA A 117 6.90 24.40 -6.73
C ALA A 117 6.22 24.64 -8.08
N VAL A 118 5.97 23.59 -8.86
CA VAL A 118 5.30 23.68 -10.17
C VAL A 118 3.83 24.09 -10.01
N ILE A 119 3.11 23.53 -9.01
CA ILE A 119 1.71 23.89 -8.76
C ILE A 119 1.61 25.35 -8.30
N ILE A 120 2.40 25.75 -7.30
CA ILE A 120 2.39 27.12 -6.77
C ILE A 120 2.80 28.12 -7.85
N GLY A 121 3.88 27.84 -8.58
CA GLY A 121 4.36 28.69 -9.66
C GLY A 121 3.35 28.83 -10.80
N GLY A 122 2.72 27.73 -11.20
CA GLY A 122 1.70 27.76 -12.26
C GLY A 122 0.43 28.53 -11.86
N ILE A 123 -0.05 28.39 -10.61
CA ILE A 123 -1.20 29.18 -10.11
C ILE A 123 -0.83 30.67 -10.03
N ALA A 124 0.38 31.00 -9.55
CA ALA A 124 0.83 32.39 -9.47
C ALA A 124 0.88 33.06 -10.85
N ILE A 125 1.31 32.34 -11.90
CA ILE A 125 1.31 32.83 -13.29
C ILE A 125 -0.12 33.09 -13.77
N VAL A 126 -1.07 32.17 -13.52
CA VAL A 126 -2.47 32.35 -13.91
C VAL A 126 -3.10 33.58 -13.24
N ASN A 127 -2.73 33.84 -11.98
CA ASN A 127 -3.19 35.02 -11.24
C ASN A 127 -2.62 36.35 -11.74
N GLN A 128 -1.56 36.35 -12.55
CA GLN A 128 -1.04 37.57 -13.18
C GLN A 128 -1.86 37.99 -14.41
N PHE A 129 -2.69 37.11 -14.98
CA PHE A 129 -3.57 37.47 -16.09
C PHE A 129 -4.87 38.10 -15.57
N ASN A 130 -5.20 39.29 -16.08
CA ASN A 130 -6.46 39.97 -15.80
C ASN A 130 -7.62 39.30 -16.56
N LEU A 131 -8.03 38.13 -16.10
CA LEU A 131 -9.21 37.41 -16.59
C LEU A 131 -10.47 37.87 -15.86
N THR A 132 -11.57 38.00 -16.57
CA THR A 132 -12.88 38.32 -15.99
C THR A 132 -13.46 37.10 -15.24
N VAL A 133 -14.28 37.34 -14.22
CA VAL A 133 -15.05 36.27 -13.55
C VAL A 133 -16.18 35.82 -14.51
N PRO A 134 -16.42 34.50 -14.73
CA PRO A 134 -15.87 33.33 -14.04
C PRO A 134 -14.65 32.67 -14.73
N ALA A 135 -14.15 33.25 -15.82
CA ALA A 135 -13.04 32.69 -16.60
C ALA A 135 -11.76 32.51 -15.78
N ILE A 136 -11.51 33.38 -14.78
CA ILE A 136 -10.38 33.22 -13.86
C ILE A 136 -10.46 31.94 -13.01
N TYR A 137 -11.65 31.56 -12.53
CA TYR A 137 -11.84 30.31 -11.77
C TYR A 137 -11.67 29.08 -12.66
N LEU A 138 -12.18 29.13 -13.89
CA LEU A 138 -11.98 28.08 -14.90
C LEU A 138 -10.50 27.93 -15.25
N ALA A 139 -9.76 29.04 -15.41
CA ALA A 139 -8.34 29.03 -15.69
C ALA A 139 -7.52 28.49 -14.51
N GLN A 140 -7.84 28.87 -13.27
CA GLN A 140 -7.19 28.35 -12.06
C GLN A 140 -7.46 26.85 -11.85
N PHE A 141 -8.70 26.41 -12.05
CA PHE A 141 -9.04 25.00 -11.92
C PHE A 141 -8.41 24.16 -13.05
N GLY A 142 -8.53 24.61 -14.30
CA GLY A 142 -7.94 23.92 -15.45
C GLY A 142 -6.41 23.83 -15.37
N SER A 143 -5.75 24.89 -14.93
CA SER A 143 -4.29 24.89 -14.70
C SER A 143 -3.89 23.96 -13.55
N ALA A 144 -4.61 23.97 -12.42
CA ALA A 144 -4.33 23.04 -11.32
C ALA A 144 -4.45 21.57 -11.75
N VAL A 145 -5.48 21.23 -12.54
CA VAL A 145 -5.66 19.89 -13.12
C VAL A 145 -4.52 19.55 -14.08
N ALA A 146 -4.20 20.44 -15.02
CA ALA A 146 -3.12 20.22 -16.00
C ALA A 146 -1.75 20.05 -15.33
N LEU A 147 -1.42 20.90 -14.34
CA LEU A 147 -0.17 20.83 -13.59
C LEU A 147 -0.09 19.56 -12.73
N ASN A 148 -1.21 19.08 -12.17
CA ASN A 148 -1.22 17.81 -11.46
C ASN A 148 -0.95 16.63 -12.42
N PHE A 149 -1.54 16.64 -13.61
CA PHE A 149 -1.24 15.66 -14.65
C PHE A 149 0.24 15.68 -15.06
N ILE A 150 0.79 16.87 -15.33
CA ILE A 150 2.19 17.05 -15.72
C ILE A 150 3.13 16.56 -14.61
N THR A 151 2.89 16.94 -13.35
CA THR A 151 3.75 16.57 -12.21
C THR A 151 3.64 15.09 -11.83
N ASN A 152 2.54 14.41 -12.17
CA ASN A 152 2.47 12.95 -12.02
C ASN A 152 3.25 12.22 -13.12
N TYR A 153 3.33 12.78 -14.32
CA TYR A 153 4.08 12.20 -15.45
C TYR A 153 5.59 12.55 -15.39
N LEU A 154 5.93 13.76 -14.97
CA LEU A 154 7.30 14.23 -14.81
C LEU A 154 7.77 14.03 -13.38
N GLN A 155 8.45 12.92 -13.14
CA GLN A 155 9.18 12.63 -11.91
C GLN A 155 10.68 12.77 -12.16
N PRO A 156 11.26 13.98 -12.01
CA PRO A 156 12.67 14.23 -12.31
C PRO A 156 13.61 13.40 -11.43
N PHE A 157 13.19 13.09 -10.19
CA PHE A 157 13.94 12.23 -9.29
C PHE A 157 13.42 10.79 -9.38
N LYS A 158 14.16 9.93 -10.07
CA LYS A 158 13.80 8.51 -10.22
C LYS A 158 14.25 7.71 -9.00
N ASN A 159 13.32 7.00 -8.35
CA ASN A 159 13.67 5.96 -7.40
C ASN A 159 14.27 4.75 -8.13
N LYS A 160 15.59 4.52 -8.00
CA LYS A 160 16.24 3.29 -8.49
C LYS A 160 16.05 2.16 -7.47
N GLN A 161 15.00 1.35 -7.68
CA GLN A 161 14.49 0.31 -6.78
C GLN A 161 14.11 0.84 -5.39
N PRO A 162 12.97 0.43 -4.80
CA PRO A 162 12.63 0.91 -3.48
C PRO A 162 13.71 0.47 -2.48
N PRO A 163 14.27 1.39 -1.68
CA PRO A 163 15.14 0.99 -0.59
C PRO A 163 14.34 0.05 0.32
N GLY A 164 14.91 -1.10 0.60
CA GLY A 164 14.21 -2.14 1.31
C GLY A 164 15.12 -3.01 2.15
N TYR A 165 14.50 -3.83 2.95
CA TYR A 165 15.13 -4.84 3.79
C TYR A 165 15.55 -6.01 2.90
N LYS A 166 16.83 -6.01 2.50
CA LYS A 166 17.43 -7.09 1.71
C LYS A 166 17.61 -8.32 2.60
N ILE A 167 16.85 -9.38 2.30
CA ILE A 167 16.87 -10.62 3.07
C ILE A 167 18.23 -11.31 2.89
N GLY A 168 18.82 -11.79 3.99
CA GLY A 168 20.17 -12.37 4.05
C GLY A 168 20.67 -12.45 5.50
N LYS A 169 22.00 -12.34 5.72
CA LYS A 169 22.58 -12.47 7.07
C LYS A 169 22.06 -11.43 8.08
N LYS A 170 21.86 -10.19 7.61
CA LYS A 170 21.47 -9.06 8.46
C LYS A 170 19.95 -8.96 8.65
N PHE A 171 19.17 -9.17 7.60
CA PHE A 171 17.71 -9.11 7.66
C PHE A 171 17.15 -10.49 7.33
N THR A 172 16.31 -11.02 8.20
CA THR A 172 15.74 -12.36 8.04
C THR A 172 14.23 -12.31 8.20
N LEU A 173 13.55 -13.29 7.60
CA LEU A 173 12.16 -13.56 7.87
C LEU A 173 12.10 -14.77 8.78
N GLU A 174 11.30 -14.67 9.84
CA GLU A 174 11.05 -15.77 10.75
C GLU A 174 9.55 -16.03 10.81
N TYR A 175 9.18 -17.27 10.54
CA TYR A 175 7.82 -17.72 10.63
C TYR A 175 7.53 -18.24 12.03
N ILE A 176 6.48 -17.72 12.65
CA ILE A 176 5.99 -18.22 13.94
C ILE A 176 4.63 -18.86 13.69
N HIS A 177 4.62 -20.19 13.82
CA HIS A 177 3.40 -20.97 13.85
C HIS A 177 2.80 -20.90 15.25
N LEU A 178 1.54 -20.49 15.35
CA LEU A 178 0.80 -20.58 16.60
C LEU A 178 0.01 -21.88 16.62
N PRO A 179 0.08 -22.67 17.70
CA PRO A 179 -0.77 -23.84 17.82
C PRO A 179 -2.24 -23.42 17.78
N PRO A 180 -3.14 -24.24 17.20
CA PRO A 180 -4.56 -23.95 17.21
C PRO A 180 -5.01 -23.74 18.66
N ALA A 181 -5.73 -22.63 18.90
CA ALA A 181 -6.32 -22.36 20.20
C ALA A 181 -7.21 -23.55 20.59
N LYS A 182 -6.94 -24.15 21.76
CA LYS A 182 -7.75 -25.24 22.31
C LYS A 182 -9.10 -24.75 22.77
#